data_AF-A0A382VLM5-F1
#
_entry.id   AF-A0A382VLM5-F1
#
_cell.length_a   1.000
_cell.length_b   1.000
_cell.length_c   1.000
_cell.angle_alpha   90.00
_cell.angle_beta   90.00
_cell.angle_gamma   90.00
#
_symmetry.space_group_name_H-M   'P 1'
#
loop_
_entity.id
_entity.type
_entity.pdbx_description
1 polymer ?
#
loop_
_entity_poly.entity_id
_entity_poly.type
_entity_poly.pdbx_seq_one_letter_code
_entity_poly.pdbx_strand_id
1 'polypeptide(L)'
;MTIKKYEGWSQADLLTEAESALRDYKTDPNKRKRGPDLETPTLILHELRHRKKNTWKTQKKIIKMMKEAGHKEIEWLVPVSNLLKGLRKKQTGHYHVYLIRLDFKSGYGVYIGKTGKDGKTVEQRWEEHIDENHFFSRTGKRDTTEIGQQILRYPVAHLQNTSKDDYEILETQIKDLILNSGFLKKQHIKGGH
;
A
#
# COMPACT_ATOMS: atom_id res chain seq x y z
N MET A 1 -8.00 16.43 -5.14
CA MET A 1 -6.69 16.47 -5.84
C MET A 1 -6.61 15.26 -6.76
N THR A 2 -6.32 15.47 -8.05
CA THR A 2 -6.23 14.44 -9.10
C THR A 2 -4.99 13.57 -8.90
N ILE A 3 -5.11 12.26 -9.13
CA ILE A 3 -3.96 11.35 -9.10
C ILE A 3 -3.32 11.41 -10.49
N LYS A 4 -2.22 12.18 -10.63
CA LYS A 4 -1.51 12.38 -11.91
C LYS A 4 -1.20 11.08 -12.69
N LYS A 5 -1.09 9.93 -12.00
CA LYS A 5 -0.84 8.61 -12.61
C LYS A 5 -1.91 8.22 -13.64
N TYR A 6 -3.17 8.58 -13.39
CA TYR A 6 -4.32 8.16 -14.20
C TYR A 6 -4.99 9.33 -14.93
N GLU A 7 -4.31 10.48 -14.96
CA GLU A 7 -4.79 11.66 -15.65
C GLU A 7 -4.82 11.41 -17.16
N GLY A 8 -5.91 11.81 -17.83
CA GLY A 8 -6.07 11.61 -19.28
C GLY A 8 -6.53 10.21 -19.72
N TRP A 9 -6.45 9.20 -18.86
CA TRP A 9 -6.86 7.82 -19.21
C TRP A 9 -8.37 7.73 -19.47
N SER A 10 -8.78 6.93 -20.45
CA SER A 10 -10.20 6.71 -20.74
C SER A 10 -10.87 5.88 -19.64
N GLN A 11 -12.21 5.91 -19.56
CA GLN A 11 -12.92 5.05 -18.60
C GLN A 11 -12.73 3.56 -18.89
N ALA A 12 -12.50 3.19 -20.15
CA ALA A 12 -12.22 1.81 -20.55
C ALA A 12 -10.84 1.37 -20.04
N ASP A 13 -9.81 2.21 -20.22
CA ASP A 13 -8.45 1.92 -19.75
C ASP A 13 -8.41 1.72 -18.24
N LEU A 14 -9.08 2.60 -17.50
CA LEU A 14 -9.18 2.50 -16.03
C LEU A 14 -9.90 1.24 -15.58
N LEU A 15 -10.93 0.82 -16.31
CA LEU A 15 -11.66 -0.39 -15.97
C LEU A 15 -10.80 -1.64 -16.22
N THR A 16 -10.11 -1.70 -17.35
CA THR A 16 -9.19 -2.79 -17.71
C THR A 16 -8.06 -2.90 -16.70
N GLU A 17 -7.46 -1.77 -16.31
CA GLU A 17 -6.39 -1.73 -15.31
C GLU A 17 -6.88 -2.21 -13.93
N ALA A 18 -8.06 -1.77 -13.50
CA ALA A 18 -8.67 -2.23 -12.24
C ALA A 18 -8.98 -3.73 -12.27
N GLU A 19 -9.46 -4.26 -13.40
CA GLU A 19 -9.73 -5.69 -13.56
C GLU A 19 -8.42 -6.50 -13.52
N SER A 20 -7.38 -6.05 -14.21
CA SER A 20 -6.05 -6.66 -14.22
C SER A 20 -5.47 -6.76 -12.80
N ALA A 21 -5.51 -5.66 -12.04
CA ALA A 21 -5.04 -5.59 -10.65
C ALA A 21 -5.75 -6.60 -9.70
N LEU A 22 -7.00 -6.98 -10.03
CA LEU A 22 -7.83 -7.86 -9.20
C LEU A 22 -7.83 -9.33 -9.64
N ARG A 23 -7.48 -9.65 -10.89
CA ARG A 23 -7.62 -11.01 -11.46
C ARG A 23 -6.53 -11.99 -11.01
N ASP A 24 -5.30 -11.53 -10.89
CA ASP A 24 -4.13 -12.39 -11.00
C ASP A 24 -3.79 -13.25 -9.77
N TYR A 25 -4.41 -12.99 -8.62
CA TYR A 25 -4.02 -13.66 -7.37
C TYR A 25 -4.80 -14.95 -7.08
N LYS A 26 -5.89 -15.24 -7.80
CA LYS A 26 -6.76 -16.39 -7.50
C LYS A 26 -6.24 -17.71 -8.09
N THR A 27 -5.44 -17.66 -9.15
CA THR A 27 -5.00 -18.84 -9.93
C THR A 27 -3.54 -19.23 -9.67
N ASP A 28 -2.72 -18.29 -9.22
CA ASP A 28 -1.30 -18.51 -8.92
C ASP A 28 -1.10 -18.63 -7.39
N PRO A 29 -0.62 -19.78 -6.87
CA PRO A 29 -0.39 -20.00 -5.44
C PRO A 29 0.57 -18.99 -4.79
N ASN A 30 1.58 -18.53 -5.53
CA ASN A 30 2.54 -17.53 -5.04
C ASN A 30 1.90 -16.15 -5.00
N LYS A 31 1.07 -15.81 -5.99
CA LYS A 31 0.29 -14.56 -5.97
C LYS A 31 -0.86 -14.61 -4.96
N ARG A 32 -1.41 -15.78 -4.66
CA ARG A 32 -2.48 -15.95 -3.67
C ARG A 32 -2.04 -15.52 -2.27
N LYS A 33 -0.77 -15.76 -1.91
CA LYS A 33 -0.18 -15.28 -0.66
C LYS A 33 -0.02 -13.75 -0.61
N ARG A 34 0.25 -13.14 -1.77
CA ARG A 34 0.40 -11.68 -1.97
C ARG A 34 -0.98 -10.98 -2.02
N GLY A 35 -2.04 -11.70 -2.34
CA GLY A 35 -3.37 -11.12 -2.53
C GLY A 35 -3.42 -10.16 -3.74
N PRO A 36 -4.59 -9.54 -3.99
CA PRO A 36 -4.74 -8.60 -5.10
C PRO A 36 -4.02 -7.28 -4.85
N ASP A 37 -3.67 -6.60 -5.94
CA ASP A 37 -3.34 -5.18 -5.91
C ASP A 37 -4.63 -4.38 -5.64
N LEU A 38 -4.78 -3.89 -4.42
CA LEU A 38 -5.90 -3.05 -4.00
C LEU A 38 -5.56 -1.55 -4.06
N GLU A 39 -4.28 -1.21 -4.13
CA GLU A 39 -3.82 0.16 -4.32
C GLU A 39 -4.33 0.72 -5.65
N THR A 40 -4.10 0.00 -6.75
CA THR A 40 -4.50 0.41 -8.11
C THR A 40 -6.00 0.72 -8.22
N PRO A 41 -6.94 -0.20 -7.91
CA PRO A 41 -8.37 0.10 -8.01
C PRO A 41 -8.82 1.19 -7.02
N THR A 42 -8.19 1.30 -5.83
CA THR A 42 -8.47 2.40 -4.88
C THR A 42 -8.10 3.76 -5.48
N LEU A 43 -6.92 3.88 -6.09
CA LEU A 43 -6.47 5.12 -6.72
C LEU A 43 -7.34 5.47 -7.93
N ILE A 44 -7.75 4.48 -8.73
CA ILE A 44 -8.65 4.70 -9.87
C ILE A 44 -10.02 5.21 -9.40
N LEU A 45 -10.59 4.64 -8.33
CA LEU A 45 -11.86 5.11 -7.77
C LEU A 45 -11.75 6.56 -7.29
N HIS A 46 -10.66 6.89 -6.59
CA HIS A 46 -10.40 8.26 -6.17
C HIS A 46 -10.31 9.23 -7.37
N GLU A 47 -9.57 8.85 -8.42
CA GLU A 47 -9.47 9.63 -9.65
C GLU A 47 -10.84 9.85 -10.31
N LEU A 48 -11.63 8.77 -10.48
CA LEU A 48 -12.95 8.84 -11.11
C LEU A 48 -13.92 9.76 -10.36
N ARG A 49 -13.83 9.83 -9.02
CA ARG A 49 -14.63 10.73 -8.17
C ARG A 49 -14.29 12.21 -8.37
N HIS A 50 -13.07 12.52 -8.82
CA HIS A 50 -12.60 13.90 -9.03
C HIS A 50 -12.78 14.40 -10.45
N ARG A 51 -13.18 13.54 -11.39
CA ARG A 51 -13.42 13.93 -12.78
C ARG A 51 -14.74 14.70 -12.89
N LYS A 52 -14.73 15.76 -13.70
CA LYS A 52 -15.94 16.54 -14.04
C LYS A 52 -16.96 15.74 -14.87
N LYS A 53 -16.52 14.68 -15.55
CA LYS A 53 -17.36 13.81 -16.39
C LYS A 53 -18.17 12.84 -15.54
N ASN A 54 -19.29 12.37 -16.08
CA ASN A 54 -20.09 11.37 -15.41
C ASN A 54 -19.39 9.98 -15.45
N THR A 55 -18.92 9.52 -14.29
CA THR A 55 -18.12 8.28 -14.13
C THR A 55 -18.81 7.23 -13.26
N TRP A 56 -20.06 7.46 -12.83
CA TRP A 56 -20.75 6.62 -11.84
C TRP A 56 -20.84 5.14 -12.22
N LYS A 57 -21.09 4.84 -13.51
CA LYS A 57 -21.23 3.47 -14.01
C LYS A 57 -19.91 2.71 -13.81
N THR A 58 -18.81 3.33 -14.20
CA THR A 58 -17.46 2.78 -14.07
C THR A 58 -17.07 2.61 -12.62
N GLN A 59 -17.34 3.61 -11.76
CA GLN A 59 -17.12 3.49 -10.32
C GLN A 59 -17.88 2.31 -9.71
N LYS A 60 -19.19 2.16 -10.00
CA LYS A 60 -19.99 1.03 -9.51
C LYS A 60 -19.45 -0.31 -10.00
N LYS A 61 -18.97 -0.39 -11.25
CA LYS A 61 -18.39 -1.61 -11.79
C LYS A 61 -17.11 -2.00 -11.04
N ILE A 62 -16.21 -1.04 -10.79
CA ILE A 62 -14.98 -1.29 -10.02
C ILE A 62 -15.29 -1.70 -8.58
N ILE A 63 -16.21 -1.01 -7.90
CA ILE A 63 -16.64 -1.38 -6.53
C ILE A 63 -17.21 -2.79 -6.50
N LYS A 64 -18.02 -3.16 -7.50
CA LYS A 64 -18.57 -4.52 -7.63
C LYS A 64 -17.46 -5.55 -7.81
N MET A 65 -16.48 -5.31 -8.69
CA MET A 65 -15.33 -6.21 -8.89
C MET A 65 -14.50 -6.40 -7.61
N MET A 66 -14.25 -5.33 -6.85
CA MET A 66 -13.56 -5.44 -5.56
C MET A 66 -14.36 -6.29 -4.58
N LYS A 67 -15.66 -6.06 -4.47
CA LYS A 67 -16.56 -6.84 -3.60
C LYS A 67 -16.61 -8.32 -3.98
N GLU A 68 -16.68 -8.63 -5.26
CA GLU A 68 -16.63 -10.02 -5.78
C GLU A 68 -15.27 -10.68 -5.54
N ALA A 69 -14.21 -9.89 -5.43
CA ALA A 69 -12.90 -10.35 -4.98
C ALA A 69 -12.79 -10.49 -3.45
N GLY A 70 -13.82 -10.12 -2.67
CA GLY A 70 -13.81 -10.16 -1.21
C GLY A 70 -13.17 -8.94 -0.54
N HIS A 71 -12.95 -7.86 -1.30
CA HIS A 71 -12.20 -6.69 -0.87
C HIS A 71 -13.04 -5.41 -0.93
N LYS A 72 -12.63 -4.44 -0.12
CA LYS A 72 -13.07 -3.04 -0.20
C LYS A 72 -11.93 -2.10 -0.56
N GLU A 73 -12.26 -0.83 -0.79
CA GLU A 73 -11.28 0.25 -0.98
C GLU A 73 -10.43 0.47 0.27
N ILE A 74 -9.16 0.87 0.07
CA ILE A 74 -8.29 1.31 1.16
C ILE A 74 -8.59 2.78 1.47
N GLU A 75 -9.59 3.01 2.32
CA GLU A 75 -10.14 4.35 2.66
C GLU A 75 -9.06 5.37 3.06
N TRP A 76 -8.02 4.91 3.76
CA TRP A 76 -6.94 5.76 4.26
C TRP A 76 -5.83 6.03 3.25
N LEU A 77 -5.78 5.29 2.13
CA LEU A 77 -4.65 5.30 1.20
C LEU A 77 -4.36 6.72 0.69
N VAL A 78 -5.35 7.37 0.10
CA VAL A 78 -5.15 8.68 -0.54
C VAL A 78 -4.95 9.80 0.50
N PRO A 79 -5.76 9.90 1.57
CA PRO A 79 -5.52 10.89 2.63
C PRO A 79 -4.11 10.78 3.22
N VAL A 80 -3.68 9.59 3.62
CA VAL A 80 -2.33 9.35 4.16
C VAL A 80 -1.27 9.70 3.11
N SER A 81 -1.42 9.26 1.87
CA SER A 81 -0.46 9.58 0.80
C SER A 81 -0.28 11.09 0.61
N ASN A 82 -1.35 11.88 0.77
CA ASN A 82 -1.26 13.33 0.66
C ASN A 82 -0.50 13.95 1.84
N LEU A 83 -0.65 13.42 3.06
CA LEU A 83 0.16 13.84 4.21
C LEU A 83 1.64 13.53 4.00
N LEU A 84 1.94 12.33 3.50
CA LEU A 84 3.32 11.87 3.30
C LEU A 84 4.05 12.61 2.16
N LYS A 85 3.33 13.21 1.19
CA LYS A 85 3.94 14.08 0.16
C LYS A 85 4.71 15.26 0.77
N GLY A 86 4.33 15.74 1.96
CA GLY A 86 5.04 16.81 2.65
C GLY A 86 6.43 16.42 3.16
N LEU A 87 6.72 15.13 3.28
CA LEU A 87 8.01 14.60 3.76
C LEU A 87 9.08 14.50 2.67
N ARG A 88 8.82 14.99 1.44
CA ARG A 88 9.71 14.86 0.28
C ARG A 88 11.06 15.57 0.50
N LYS A 89 12.05 14.84 1.04
CA LYS A 89 13.48 15.16 0.90
C LYS A 89 14.01 14.65 -0.46
N LYS A 90 15.17 15.17 -0.88
CA LYS A 90 15.85 14.79 -2.14
C LYS A 90 16.02 13.26 -2.20
N GLN A 91 15.35 12.64 -3.17
CA GLN A 91 15.20 11.20 -3.32
C GLN A 91 16.45 10.63 -4.01
N THR A 92 17.52 10.45 -3.25
CA THR A 92 18.77 9.84 -3.72
C THR A 92 19.33 9.06 -2.53
N GLY A 93 19.71 7.79 -2.68
CA GLY A 93 20.42 7.05 -1.64
C GLY A 93 20.08 5.56 -1.53
N HIS A 94 20.75 4.89 -0.58
CA HIS A 94 20.69 3.44 -0.37
C HIS A 94 19.71 3.01 0.73
N TYR A 95 19.17 3.97 1.49
CA TYR A 95 18.23 3.70 2.56
C TYR A 95 16.81 4.00 2.12
N HIS A 96 15.88 3.12 2.50
CA HIS A 96 14.49 3.18 2.07
C HIS A 96 13.59 2.98 3.28
N VAL A 97 12.54 3.79 3.39
CA VAL A 97 11.36 3.49 4.22
C VAL A 97 10.23 3.12 3.28
N TYR A 98 9.43 2.11 3.61
CA TYR A 98 8.37 1.57 2.75
C TYR A 98 7.13 1.18 3.56
N LEU A 99 5.98 1.07 2.87
CA LEU A 99 4.72 0.62 3.46
C LEU A 99 4.25 -0.67 2.82
N ILE A 100 3.77 -1.60 3.66
CA ILE A 100 3.10 -2.82 3.24
C ILE A 100 1.67 -2.80 3.79
N ARG A 101 0.69 -3.05 2.92
CA ARG A 101 -0.70 -3.29 3.31
C ARG A 101 -0.79 -4.57 4.12
N LEU A 102 -1.43 -4.46 5.28
CA LEU A 102 -1.82 -5.58 6.13
C LEU A 102 -3.33 -5.79 6.03
N ASP A 103 -3.76 -7.04 6.20
CA ASP A 103 -5.17 -7.41 6.20
C ASP A 103 -5.63 -7.77 7.63
N PHE A 104 -6.55 -7.00 8.19
CA PHE A 104 -7.16 -7.26 9.50
C PHE A 104 -8.63 -7.64 9.32
N LYS A 105 -9.18 -8.40 10.25
CA LYS A 105 -10.63 -8.70 10.29
C LYS A 105 -11.50 -7.44 10.30
N SER A 106 -11.00 -6.35 10.88
CA SER A 106 -11.63 -5.03 10.98
C SER A 106 -11.42 -4.13 9.76
N GLY A 107 -10.63 -4.56 8.76
CA GLY A 107 -10.26 -3.77 7.59
C GLY A 107 -8.74 -3.76 7.35
N TYR A 108 -8.25 -2.82 6.56
CA TYR A 108 -6.82 -2.80 6.22
C TYR A 108 -5.99 -1.99 7.22
N GLY A 109 -4.77 -2.45 7.43
CA GLY A 109 -3.73 -1.72 8.17
C GLY A 109 -2.45 -1.58 7.37
N VAL A 110 -1.38 -1.17 8.04
CA VAL A 110 -0.09 -0.90 7.40
C VAL A 110 1.08 -1.34 8.27
N TYR A 111 2.07 -1.96 7.64
CA TYR A 111 3.40 -2.15 8.18
C TYR A 111 4.33 -1.10 7.60
N ILE A 112 5.09 -0.43 8.47
CA ILE A 112 6.13 0.52 8.11
C ILE A 112 7.47 -0.19 8.27
N GLY A 113 8.19 -0.35 7.17
CA GLY A 113 9.49 -1.03 7.16
C GLY A 113 10.61 -0.13 6.66
N LYS A 114 11.85 -0.55 6.93
CA LYS A 114 13.06 0.11 6.44
C LYS A 114 14.08 -0.89 5.92
N THR A 115 14.85 -0.50 4.91
CA THR A 115 15.92 -1.32 4.34
C THR A 115 17.07 -0.46 3.80
N GLY A 116 18.25 -1.06 3.65
CA GLY A 116 19.44 -0.39 3.12
C GLY A 116 20.74 -0.78 3.83
N LYS A 117 20.68 -1.19 5.10
CA LYS A 117 21.87 -1.57 5.89
C LYS A 117 22.52 -2.86 5.40
N ASP A 118 21.70 -3.83 4.97
CA ASP A 118 22.13 -5.15 4.53
C ASP A 118 22.11 -5.33 3.00
N GLY A 119 22.02 -4.22 2.26
CA GLY A 119 21.99 -4.21 0.79
C GLY A 119 20.70 -4.77 0.17
N LYS A 120 19.70 -5.15 0.97
CA LYS A 120 18.43 -5.69 0.46
C LYS A 120 17.52 -4.61 -0.11
N THR A 121 16.89 -4.92 -1.23
CA THR A 121 15.86 -4.05 -1.83
C THR A 121 14.54 -4.13 -1.05
N VAL A 122 13.64 -3.17 -1.30
CA VAL A 122 12.29 -3.17 -0.70
C VAL A 122 11.52 -4.42 -1.12
N GLU A 123 11.69 -4.88 -2.36
CA GLU A 123 11.06 -6.08 -2.90
C GLU A 123 11.52 -7.33 -2.15
N GLN A 124 12.85 -7.47 -1.93
CA GLN A 124 13.40 -8.60 -1.17
C GLN A 124 12.88 -8.62 0.27
N ARG A 125 12.78 -7.44 0.92
CA ARG A 125 12.19 -7.34 2.26
C ARG A 125 10.70 -7.65 2.28
N TRP A 126 9.96 -7.27 1.26
CA TRP A 126 8.56 -7.63 1.17
C TRP A 126 8.37 -9.13 0.95
N GLU A 127 9.22 -9.77 0.14
CA GLU A 127 9.23 -11.23 -0.02
C GLU A 127 9.44 -11.96 1.32
N GLU A 128 10.30 -11.41 2.18
CA GLU A 128 10.47 -11.86 3.57
C GLU A 128 9.23 -11.67 4.47
N HIS A 129 8.36 -10.70 4.16
CA HIS A 129 7.14 -10.39 4.92
C HIS A 129 5.89 -11.15 4.43
N ILE A 130 5.92 -11.66 3.19
CA ILE A 130 4.87 -12.54 2.65
C ILE A 130 5.19 -14.02 2.89
N ASP A 131 6.45 -14.36 3.21
CA ASP A 131 6.82 -15.69 3.67
C ASP A 131 6.45 -15.86 5.15
N GLU A 132 5.32 -16.52 5.35
CA GLU A 132 4.81 -16.99 6.62
C GLU A 132 5.89 -17.60 7.53
N ASN A 133 6.78 -18.45 7.01
CA ASN A 133 7.78 -19.11 7.85
C ASN A 133 8.85 -18.14 8.36
N HIS A 134 9.27 -17.22 7.49
CA HIS A 134 10.23 -16.18 7.86
C HIS A 134 9.61 -15.17 8.85
N PHE A 135 8.34 -14.82 8.68
CA PHE A 135 7.63 -13.93 9.61
C PHE A 135 7.37 -14.60 10.97
N PHE A 136 6.87 -15.84 10.98
CA PHE A 136 6.57 -16.60 12.20
C PHE A 136 7.81 -16.94 13.02
N SER A 137 8.94 -17.23 12.38
CA SER A 137 10.20 -17.49 13.09
C SER A 137 10.70 -16.28 13.89
N ARG A 138 10.30 -15.07 13.50
CA ARG A 138 10.67 -13.82 14.20
C ARG A 138 9.66 -13.37 15.25
N THR A 139 8.35 -13.56 15.02
CA THR A 139 7.30 -13.05 15.91
C THR A 139 6.75 -14.09 16.88
N GLY A 140 6.95 -15.39 16.63
CA GLY A 140 6.46 -16.48 17.48
C GLY A 140 4.93 -16.62 17.53
N LYS A 141 4.17 -15.85 16.72
CA LYS A 141 2.70 -15.85 16.72
C LYS A 141 2.16 -16.01 15.30
N ARG A 142 1.27 -16.99 15.10
CA ARG A 142 0.49 -17.17 13.87
C ARG A 142 -0.77 -16.30 13.87
N ASP A 143 -0.60 -14.99 14.00
CA ASP A 143 -1.73 -14.08 13.86
C ASP A 143 -1.85 -13.66 12.38
N THR A 144 -2.95 -14.04 11.73
CA THR A 144 -3.16 -13.79 10.28
C THR A 144 -3.24 -12.30 9.94
N THR A 145 -3.35 -11.44 10.96
CA THR A 145 -3.41 -9.97 10.84
C THR A 145 -2.08 -9.30 10.50
N GLU A 146 -0.98 -10.06 10.46
CA GLU A 146 0.38 -9.53 10.32
C GLU A 146 1.10 -9.93 9.03
N ILE A 147 0.49 -10.76 8.18
CA ILE A 147 1.08 -11.15 6.90
C ILE A 147 0.97 -9.98 5.93
N GLY A 148 2.12 -9.55 5.41
CA GLY A 148 2.18 -8.54 4.36
C GLY A 148 1.45 -9.03 3.12
N GLN A 149 0.55 -8.21 2.57
CA GLN A 149 -0.12 -8.57 1.32
C GLN A 149 0.52 -7.83 0.15
N GLN A 150 0.65 -6.51 0.26
CA GLN A 150 1.02 -5.68 -0.88
C GLN A 150 1.97 -4.55 -0.47
N ILE A 151 3.07 -4.34 -1.20
CA ILE A 151 3.81 -3.07 -1.11
C ILE A 151 2.94 -1.95 -1.66
N LEU A 152 2.75 -0.89 -0.88
CA LEU A 152 2.06 0.32 -1.31
C LEU A 152 3.05 1.27 -1.99
N ARG A 153 2.95 1.37 -3.32
CA ARG A 153 3.86 2.16 -4.15
C ARG A 153 3.42 3.61 -4.22
N TYR A 154 2.14 3.93 -4.08
CA TYR A 154 1.69 5.30 -4.21
C TYR A 154 2.05 6.22 -3.02
N PRO A 155 1.87 5.80 -1.76
CA PRO A 155 2.17 6.68 -0.62
C PRO A 155 3.68 6.85 -0.41
N VAL A 156 4.49 5.82 -0.70
CA VAL A 156 5.88 5.74 -0.25
C VAL A 156 6.87 5.26 -1.32
N ALA A 157 6.48 5.15 -2.60
CA ALA A 157 7.53 5.04 -3.61
C ALA A 157 8.45 6.26 -3.49
N HIS A 158 9.72 5.96 -3.21
CA HIS A 158 10.87 6.86 -3.28
C HIS A 158 11.12 7.79 -2.09
N LEU A 159 10.82 7.40 -0.84
CA LEU A 159 11.54 8.02 0.30
C LEU A 159 12.95 7.39 0.42
N GLN A 160 13.76 7.62 -0.62
CA GLN A 160 15.17 7.26 -0.66
C GLN A 160 15.96 8.29 0.12
N ASN A 161 16.74 7.83 1.09
CA ASN A 161 17.61 8.66 1.91
C ASN A 161 19.07 8.26 1.70
N THR A 162 19.95 9.27 1.62
CA THR A 162 21.40 9.07 1.64
C THR A 162 21.92 8.81 3.05
N SER A 163 21.21 9.31 4.07
CA SER A 163 21.64 9.25 5.48
C SER A 163 20.92 8.16 6.27
N LYS A 164 21.69 7.49 7.13
CA LYS A 164 21.19 6.48 8.07
C LYS A 164 20.24 7.11 9.11
N ASP A 165 20.62 8.25 9.67
CA ASP A 165 19.85 8.91 10.73
C ASP A 165 18.53 9.47 10.19
N ASP A 166 18.53 9.95 8.94
CA ASP A 166 17.32 10.46 8.28
C ASP A 166 16.26 9.36 8.11
N TYR A 167 16.64 8.11 7.79
CA TYR A 167 15.63 7.05 7.64
C TYR A 167 15.05 6.63 9.00
N GLU A 168 15.81 6.66 10.08
CA GLU A 168 15.33 6.32 11.44
C GLU A 168 14.31 7.36 11.94
N ILE A 169 14.60 8.64 11.73
CA ILE A 169 13.67 9.73 12.05
C ILE A 169 12.41 9.63 11.18
N LEU A 170 12.57 9.33 9.89
CA LEU A 170 11.47 9.31 8.94
C LEU A 170 10.44 8.22 9.21
N GLU A 171 10.86 7.03 9.65
CA GLU A 171 9.93 5.96 10.08
C GLU A 171 8.98 6.47 11.17
N THR A 172 9.53 7.16 12.18
CA THR A 172 8.77 7.72 13.29
C THR A 172 7.80 8.80 12.80
N GLN A 173 8.26 9.70 11.94
CA GLN A 173 7.41 10.76 11.37
C GLN A 173 6.25 10.21 10.53
N ILE A 174 6.50 9.19 9.71
CA ILE A 174 5.45 8.52 8.93
C ILE A 174 4.43 7.89 9.88
N LYS A 175 4.89 7.18 10.90
CA LYS A 175 4.02 6.54 11.89
C LYS A 175 3.13 7.56 12.60
N ASP A 176 3.71 8.66 13.05
CA ASP A 176 2.97 9.73 13.75
C ASP A 176 1.95 10.40 12.82
N LEU A 177 2.32 10.68 11.56
CA LEU A 177 1.37 11.24 10.58
C LEU A 177 0.20 10.30 10.29
N ILE A 178 0.46 9.00 10.17
CA ILE A 178 -0.60 8.00 9.95
C ILE A 178 -1.51 7.92 11.18
N LEU A 179 -0.96 7.87 12.40
CA LEU A 179 -1.73 7.87 13.64
C LEU A 179 -2.59 9.12 13.77
N ASN A 180 -1.99 10.29 13.54
CA ASN A 180 -2.65 11.59 13.66
C ASN A 180 -3.67 11.86 12.55
N SER A 181 -3.64 11.08 11.46
CA SER A 181 -4.65 11.16 10.40
C SER A 181 -6.04 10.73 10.85
N GLY A 182 -6.15 9.97 11.96
CA GLY A 182 -7.41 9.44 12.49
C GLY A 182 -8.01 8.28 11.70
N PHE A 183 -7.45 7.93 10.54
CA PHE A 183 -7.96 6.83 9.72
C PHE A 183 -7.53 5.44 10.21
N LEU A 184 -6.39 5.33 10.86
CA LEU A 184 -5.85 4.08 11.37
C LEU A 184 -5.64 4.14 12.88
N LYS A 185 -6.13 3.11 13.58
CA LYS A 185 -5.87 2.90 15.00
C LYS A 185 -4.46 2.33 15.18
N LYS A 186 -3.84 2.59 16.34
CA LYS A 186 -2.51 2.08 16.70
C LYS A 186 -2.33 0.59 16.46
N GLN A 187 -3.37 -0.22 16.74
CA GLN A 187 -3.35 -1.67 16.53
C GLN A 187 -3.27 -2.11 15.05
N HIS A 188 -3.67 -1.24 14.10
CA HIS A 188 -3.60 -1.48 12.66
C HIS A 188 -2.30 -0.96 12.03
N ILE A 189 -1.36 -0.48 12.85
CA ILE A 189 -0.06 0.01 12.40
C ILE A 189 1.03 -0.84 13.06
N LYS A 190 1.87 -1.45 12.23
CA LYS A 190 3.03 -2.25 12.65
C LYS A 190 4.31 -1.56 12.16
N GLY A 191 5.42 -1.76 12.86
CA GLY A 191 6.73 -1.18 12.53
C GLY A 191 7.83 -2.23 12.60
N GLY A 192 8.94 -1.97 11.91
CA GLY A 192 10.14 -2.80 12.01
C GLY A 192 10.83 -2.59 13.37
N HIS A 193 11.26 -3.69 14.00
CA HIS A 193 12.16 -3.66 15.15
C HIS A 193 13.60 -3.36 14.69
#